data_AF-A0A327MBL6-F1
#
_entry.id   AF-A0A327MBL6-F1
#
_cell.length_a   1.000
_cell.length_b   1.000
_cell.length_c   1.000
_cell.angle_alpha   90.00
_cell.angle_beta   90.00
_cell.angle_gamma   90.00
#
_symmetry.space_group_name_H-M   'P 1'
#
loop_
_entity.id
_entity.type
_entity.pdbx_description
1 polymer ?
#
loop_
_entity_poly.entity_id
_entity_poly.type
_entity_poly.pdbx_seq_one_letter_code
_entity_poly.pdbx_strand_id
1 'polypeptide(L)'
;MASSIQDIYLTGLRNAHALEAQADQLLSRQVERIENYPAMRQRLQQHIEETRRQSQRLEQILQAHGTSASTLKDLATGFMGNMAALAHVPMQDEILKNSFANYAFEHFEIASYKALIEMARMAGDTQAEPLLQDSLKEEEAMAEWAGQALPEVVRTYVQRETEGKTAGI
;
A
#
# COMPACT_ATOMS: atom_id res chain seq x y z
N MET A 1 2.47 -0.96 -32.27
CA MET A 1 1.44 -2.01 -32.18
C MET A 1 0.51 -1.62 -31.04
N ALA A 2 -0.81 -1.80 -31.19
CA ALA A 2 -1.74 -1.58 -30.08
C ALA A 2 -1.62 -2.74 -29.07
N SER A 3 -1.59 -2.43 -27.77
CA SER A 3 -1.57 -3.45 -26.72
C SER A 3 -2.88 -4.24 -26.71
N SER A 4 -2.83 -5.55 -26.49
CA SER A 4 -4.04 -6.35 -26.27
C SER A 4 -4.61 -6.13 -24.86
N ILE A 5 -5.87 -6.52 -24.64
CA ILE A 5 -6.48 -6.50 -23.29
C ILE A 5 -5.62 -7.32 -22.31
N GLN A 6 -5.14 -8.48 -22.76
CA GLN A 6 -4.27 -9.35 -21.98
C GLN A 6 -2.95 -8.65 -21.61
N ASP A 7 -2.31 -7.94 -22.55
CA ASP A 7 -1.05 -7.23 -22.27
C ASP A 7 -1.24 -6.13 -21.22
N ILE A 8 -2.35 -5.39 -21.32
CA ILE A 8 -2.70 -4.32 -20.38
C ILE A 8 -2.97 -4.91 -18.99
N TYR A 9 -3.74 -5.99 -18.91
CA TYR A 9 -4.06 -6.67 -17.66
C TYR A 9 -2.80 -7.22 -16.97
N LEU A 10 -1.94 -7.94 -17.70
CA LEU A 10 -0.70 -8.49 -17.16
C LEU A 10 0.27 -7.38 -16.73
N THR A 11 0.31 -6.26 -17.45
CA THR A 11 1.07 -5.08 -17.03
C THR A 11 0.53 -4.50 -15.72
N GLY A 12 -0.80 -4.39 -15.61
CA GLY A 12 -1.46 -3.96 -14.38
C GLY A 12 -1.10 -4.83 -13.19
N LEU A 13 -1.17 -6.16 -13.33
CA LEU A 13 -0.84 -7.11 -12.27
C LEU A 13 0.61 -6.97 -11.79
N ARG A 14 1.56 -6.79 -12.73
CA ARG A 14 2.98 -6.56 -12.38
C ARG A 14 3.18 -5.23 -11.66
N ASN A 15 2.49 -4.18 -12.10
CA ASN A 15 2.56 -2.88 -11.46
C ASN A 15 1.99 -2.93 -10.04
N ALA A 16 0.87 -3.62 -9.82
CA ALA A 16 0.34 -3.83 -8.48
C ALA A 16 1.28 -4.66 -7.61
N HIS A 17 1.90 -5.73 -8.14
CA HIS A 17 2.88 -6.51 -7.37
C HIS A 17 4.08 -5.66 -6.92
N ALA A 18 4.57 -4.78 -7.80
CA ALA A 18 5.63 -3.84 -7.46
C ALA A 18 5.18 -2.81 -6.40
N LEU A 19 3.91 -2.38 -6.46
CA LEU A 19 3.31 -1.47 -5.48
C LEU A 19 3.28 -2.11 -4.09
N GLU A 20 2.78 -3.34 -3.99
CA GLU A 20 2.72 -4.14 -2.75
C GLU A 20 4.12 -4.34 -2.13
N ALA A 21 5.10 -4.72 -2.97
CA ALA A 21 6.48 -4.90 -2.51
C ALA A 21 7.08 -3.60 -1.94
N GLN A 22 6.69 -2.44 -2.49
CA GLN A 22 7.09 -1.15 -1.96
C GLN A 22 6.35 -0.79 -0.68
N ALA A 23 5.05 -1.07 -0.61
CA ALA A 23 4.23 -0.87 0.58
C ALA A 23 4.84 -1.60 1.78
N ASP A 24 5.16 -2.89 1.64
CA ASP A 24 5.82 -3.69 2.69
C ASP A 24 7.12 -3.02 3.18
N GLN A 25 7.99 -2.58 2.26
CA GLN A 25 9.24 -1.92 2.63
C GLN A 25 9.03 -0.60 3.38
N LEU A 26 8.08 0.22 2.94
CA LEU A 26 7.77 1.50 3.58
C LEU A 26 7.15 1.29 4.97
N LEU A 27 6.16 0.42 5.07
CA LEU A 27 5.46 0.10 6.31
C LEU A 27 6.40 -0.53 7.33
N SER A 28 7.25 -1.47 6.91
CA SER A 28 8.26 -2.10 7.78
C SER A 28 9.19 -1.07 8.42
N ARG A 29 9.68 -0.10 7.63
CA ARG A 29 10.53 1.00 8.15
C ARG A 29 9.77 1.92 9.11
N GLN A 30 8.49 2.20 8.84
CA GLN A 30 7.66 2.98 9.76
C GLN A 30 7.49 2.25 11.09
N VAL A 31 7.15 0.97 11.08
CA VAL A 31 6.97 0.14 12.29
C VAL A 31 8.23 0.06 13.15
N GLU A 32 9.41 -0.01 12.54
CA GLU A 32 10.70 0.01 13.26
C GLU A 32 10.91 1.30 14.05
N ARG A 33 10.40 2.42 13.50
CA ARG A 33 10.58 3.75 14.06
C ARG A 33 9.46 4.14 15.02
N ILE A 34 8.27 3.53 14.96
CA ILE A 34 7.15 3.90 15.83
C ILE A 34 7.40 3.55 17.31
N GLU A 35 7.36 4.56 18.18
CA GLU A 35 7.51 4.48 19.63
C GLU A 35 6.19 4.75 20.36
N ASN A 36 5.60 5.94 20.14
CA ASN A 36 4.53 6.47 21.02
C ASN A 36 3.10 6.23 20.52
N TYR A 37 2.94 5.41 19.47
CA TYR A 37 1.67 5.15 18.80
C TYR A 37 1.41 3.63 18.72
N PRO A 38 1.13 2.94 19.84
CA PRO A 38 1.06 1.48 19.87
C PRO A 38 -0.05 0.90 19.00
N ALA A 39 -1.23 1.55 18.94
CA ALA A 39 -2.32 1.13 18.07
C ALA A 39 -1.94 1.22 16.58
N MET A 40 -1.26 2.29 16.18
CA MET A 40 -0.71 2.45 14.83
C MET A 40 0.32 1.36 14.53
N ARG A 41 1.28 1.15 15.42
CA ARG A 41 2.31 0.11 15.26
C ARG A 41 1.69 -1.27 15.04
N GLN A 42 0.72 -1.64 15.88
CA GLN A 42 0.03 -2.92 15.79
C GLN A 42 -0.74 -3.05 14.46
N ARG A 43 -1.50 -2.04 14.05
CA ARG A 43 -2.26 -2.11 12.79
C ARG A 43 -1.34 -2.19 11.57
N LEU A 44 -0.26 -1.41 11.53
CA LEU A 44 0.70 -1.47 10.43
C LEU A 44 1.42 -2.83 10.37
N GLN A 45 1.71 -3.46 11.51
CA GLN A 45 2.24 -4.83 11.54
C GLN A 45 1.27 -5.85 10.93
N GLN A 46 -0.01 -5.76 11.27
CA GLN A 46 -1.05 -6.60 10.66
C GLN A 46 -1.17 -6.34 9.16
N HIS A 47 -1.11 -5.06 8.77
CA HIS A 47 -1.22 -4.66 7.38
C HIS A 47 -0.05 -5.15 6.53
N ILE A 48 1.19 -5.11 7.05
CA ILE A 48 2.35 -5.72 6.39
C ILE A 48 2.11 -7.20 6.08
N GLU A 49 1.45 -7.95 6.97
CA GLU A 49 1.09 -9.34 6.69
C GLU A 49 -0.01 -9.48 5.63
N GLU A 50 -0.97 -8.54 5.57
CA GLU A 50 -1.99 -8.42 4.51
C GLU A 50 -1.30 -8.16 3.16
N THR A 51 -0.52 -7.09 3.03
CA THR A 51 0.28 -6.70 1.85
C THR A 51 1.13 -7.86 1.30
N ARG A 52 1.77 -8.64 2.19
CA ARG A 52 2.54 -9.83 1.76
C ARG A 52 1.66 -10.94 1.18
N ARG A 53 0.46 -11.17 1.75
CA ARG A 53 -0.51 -12.12 1.17
C ARG A 53 -1.05 -11.61 -0.16
N GLN A 54 -1.26 -10.31 -0.29
CA GLN A 54 -1.71 -9.69 -1.53
C GLN A 54 -0.68 -9.85 -2.64
N SER A 55 0.61 -9.63 -2.35
CA SER A 55 1.71 -9.97 -3.25
C SER A 55 1.65 -11.44 -3.72
N GLN A 56 1.41 -12.38 -2.80
CA GLN A 56 1.27 -13.81 -3.14
C GLN A 56 0.06 -14.08 -4.04
N ARG A 57 -1.09 -13.43 -3.80
CA ARG A 57 -2.27 -13.54 -4.68
C ARG A 57 -1.95 -13.03 -6.10
N LEU A 58 -1.25 -11.90 -6.22
CA LEU A 58 -0.84 -11.36 -7.52
C LEU A 58 0.14 -12.29 -8.24
N GLU A 59 1.09 -12.88 -7.52
CA GLU A 59 2.00 -13.90 -8.07
C GLU A 59 1.25 -15.14 -8.55
N GLN A 60 0.28 -15.63 -7.78
CA GLN A 60 -0.58 -16.75 -8.16
C GLN A 60 -1.33 -16.46 -9.47
N ILE A 61 -1.90 -15.26 -9.61
CA ILE A 61 -2.60 -14.84 -10.84
C ILE A 61 -1.60 -14.80 -12.01
N LEU A 62 -0.45 -14.15 -11.85
CA LEU A 62 0.57 -14.06 -12.89
C LEU A 62 1.06 -15.45 -13.34
N GLN A 63 1.26 -16.37 -12.40
CA GLN A 63 1.65 -17.75 -12.68
C GLN A 63 0.57 -18.51 -13.47
N ALA A 64 -0.72 -18.29 -13.18
CA ALA A 64 -1.82 -18.88 -13.94
C ALA A 64 -1.82 -18.44 -15.42
N HIS A 65 -1.27 -17.26 -15.71
CA HIS A 65 -1.04 -16.76 -17.08
C HIS A 65 0.32 -17.15 -17.67
N GLY A 66 1.07 -18.06 -17.02
CA GLY A 66 2.37 -18.52 -17.48
C GLY A 66 3.45 -17.43 -17.43
N THR A 67 3.28 -16.41 -16.58
CA THR A 67 4.24 -15.32 -16.41
C THR A 67 4.59 -15.10 -14.93
N SER A 68 5.44 -14.13 -14.66
CA SER A 68 5.84 -13.76 -13.30
C SER A 68 5.85 -12.25 -13.14
N ALA A 69 5.96 -11.80 -11.89
CA ALA A 69 6.10 -10.38 -11.56
C ALA A 69 7.40 -9.78 -12.12
N SER A 70 8.42 -10.61 -12.34
CA SER A 70 9.76 -10.18 -12.75
C SER A 70 9.88 -10.01 -14.27
N THR A 71 9.38 -8.91 -14.83
CA THR A 71 9.85 -8.41 -16.14
C THR A 71 9.92 -6.90 -16.30
N LEU A 72 9.57 -6.07 -15.31
CA LEU A 72 9.73 -4.62 -15.42
C LEU A 72 10.62 -4.07 -14.31
N LYS A 73 11.87 -3.78 -14.67
CA LYS A 73 12.86 -3.15 -13.80
C LYS A 73 12.55 -1.66 -13.51
N ASP A 74 11.51 -1.08 -14.15
CA ASP A 74 11.46 0.36 -14.43
C ASP A 74 10.11 1.10 -14.20
N LEU A 75 9.19 0.67 -13.33
CA LEU A 75 8.00 1.49 -13.01
C LEU A 75 7.82 1.77 -11.51
N ALA A 76 8.80 2.44 -10.91
CA ALA A 76 8.68 3.00 -9.56
C ALA A 76 9.21 4.44 -9.42
N THR A 77 9.27 5.23 -10.49
CA THR A 77 10.07 6.48 -10.44
C THR A 77 9.27 7.76 -10.18
N GLY A 78 7.99 7.84 -10.53
CA GLY A 78 7.23 9.10 -10.46
C GLY A 78 6.52 9.34 -9.12
N PHE A 79 5.37 8.70 -8.93
CA PHE A 79 4.52 8.89 -7.75
C PHE A 79 5.13 8.26 -6.49
N MET A 80 5.64 7.04 -6.65
CA MET A 80 6.31 6.25 -5.62
C MET A 80 7.58 6.91 -5.07
N GLY A 81 8.42 7.45 -5.94
CA GLY A 81 9.64 8.17 -5.53
C GLY A 81 9.32 9.41 -4.69
N ASN A 82 8.23 10.11 -5.00
CA ASN A 82 7.79 11.28 -4.23
C ASN A 82 7.21 10.90 -2.86
N MET A 83 6.46 9.79 -2.75
CA MET A 83 5.97 9.27 -1.48
C MET A 83 7.12 8.81 -0.57
N ALA A 84 8.07 8.05 -1.13
CA ALA A 84 9.28 7.65 -0.41
C ALA A 84 10.12 8.86 0.01
N ALA A 85 10.26 9.89 -0.83
CA ALA A 85 10.97 11.11 -0.47
C ALA A 85 10.33 11.85 0.73
N LEU A 86 8.99 11.84 0.84
CA LEU A 86 8.28 12.44 1.97
C LEU A 86 8.42 11.63 3.27
N ALA A 87 8.53 10.30 3.18
CA ALA A 87 8.71 9.40 4.32
C ALA A 87 10.15 9.38 4.87
N HIS A 88 11.14 9.87 4.11
CA HIS A 88 12.58 9.73 4.43
C HIS A 88 13.25 10.97 4.98
N VAL A 89 12.53 12.08 5.16
CA VAL A 89 13.09 13.28 5.82
C VAL A 89 12.75 13.21 7.31
N PRO A 90 13.73 12.90 8.19
CA PRO A 90 13.49 12.90 9.63
C PRO A 90 13.09 14.31 10.07
N MET A 91 11.83 14.47 10.44
CA MET A 91 11.24 15.72 10.91
C MET A 91 10.39 15.45 12.15
N GLN A 92 10.19 16.49 12.97
CA GLN A 92 9.38 16.38 14.18
C GLN A 92 7.95 15.91 13.87
N ASP A 93 7.40 16.26 12.71
CA ASP A 93 6.05 15.93 12.24
C ASP A 93 5.97 14.65 11.40
N GLU A 94 6.99 13.80 11.41
CA GLU A 94 7.05 12.61 10.55
C GLU A 94 5.87 11.65 10.78
N ILE A 95 5.40 11.45 12.02
CA ILE A 95 4.20 10.62 12.28
C ILE A 95 2.94 11.13 11.57
N LEU A 96 2.77 12.46 11.45
CA LEU A 96 1.65 13.06 10.74
C LEU A 96 1.79 12.85 9.24
N LYS A 97 2.98 13.13 8.69
CA LYS A 97 3.29 12.93 7.28
C LYS A 97 3.10 11.49 6.85
N ASN A 98 3.59 10.54 7.65
CA ASN A 98 3.41 9.12 7.43
C ASN A 98 1.93 8.74 7.48
N SER A 99 1.16 9.26 8.44
CA SER A 99 -0.29 8.99 8.53
C SER A 99 -1.05 9.51 7.30
N PHE A 100 -0.70 10.70 6.80
CA PHE A 100 -1.29 11.24 5.58
C PHE A 100 -0.88 10.43 4.34
N ALA A 101 0.40 10.05 4.27
CA ALA A 101 0.94 9.26 3.18
C ALA A 101 0.29 7.89 3.12
N ASN A 102 0.22 7.16 4.24
CA ASN A 102 -0.43 5.86 4.32
C ASN A 102 -1.88 5.98 3.87
N TYR A 103 -2.67 6.89 4.46
CA TYR A 103 -4.07 7.06 4.07
C TYR A 103 -4.27 7.35 2.58
N ALA A 104 -3.42 8.19 1.97
CA ALA A 104 -3.47 8.46 0.54
C ALA A 104 -3.05 7.24 -0.30
N PHE A 105 -2.08 6.46 0.18
CA PHE A 105 -1.57 5.26 -0.46
C PHE A 105 -2.63 4.16 -0.51
N GLU A 106 -3.36 3.92 0.60
CA GLU A 106 -4.47 2.95 0.63
C GLU A 106 -5.51 3.25 -0.46
N HIS A 107 -5.88 4.52 -0.65
CA HIS A 107 -6.84 4.90 -1.71
C HIS A 107 -6.29 4.69 -3.12
N PHE A 108 -4.97 4.80 -3.30
CA PHE A 108 -4.32 4.46 -4.56
C PHE A 108 -4.35 2.94 -4.82
N GLU A 109 -4.17 2.13 -3.78
CA GLU A 109 -4.28 0.66 -3.87
C GLU A 109 -5.72 0.22 -4.12
N ILE A 110 -6.71 0.80 -3.43
CA ILE A 110 -8.14 0.60 -3.68
C ILE A 110 -8.49 0.88 -5.16
N ALA A 111 -8.01 2.01 -5.70
CA ALA A 111 -8.25 2.36 -7.09
C ALA A 111 -7.57 1.36 -8.05
N SER A 112 -6.35 0.93 -7.73
CA SER A 112 -5.58 -0.04 -8.52
C SER A 112 -6.26 -1.42 -8.55
N TYR A 113 -6.74 -1.92 -7.41
CA TYR A 113 -7.48 -3.18 -7.33
C TYR A 113 -8.83 -3.12 -8.05
N LYS A 114 -9.57 -2.01 -7.92
CA LYS A 114 -10.82 -1.80 -8.69
C LYS A 114 -10.56 -1.83 -10.19
N ALA A 115 -9.48 -1.21 -10.66
CA ALA A 115 -9.08 -1.25 -12.06
C ALA A 115 -8.67 -2.67 -12.49
N LEU A 116 -7.93 -3.41 -11.65
CA LEU A 116 -7.52 -4.78 -11.95
C LEU A 116 -8.68 -5.76 -12.02
N ILE A 117 -9.68 -5.62 -11.15
CA ILE A 117 -10.90 -6.44 -11.19
C ILE A 117 -11.62 -6.24 -12.54
N GLU A 118 -11.73 -5.00 -13.00
CA GLU A 118 -12.35 -4.72 -14.30
C GLU A 118 -11.51 -5.25 -15.47
N MET A 119 -10.18 -5.08 -15.42
CA MET A 119 -9.29 -5.65 -16.43
C MET A 119 -9.35 -7.18 -16.47
N ALA A 120 -9.44 -7.85 -15.32
CA ALA A 120 -9.58 -9.31 -15.22
C ALA A 120 -10.87 -9.77 -15.91
N ARG A 121 -12.00 -9.09 -15.68
CA ARG A 121 -13.27 -9.36 -16.36
C ARG A 121 -13.16 -9.17 -17.87
N MET A 122 -12.55 -8.08 -18.32
CA MET A 122 -12.33 -7.81 -19.74
C MET A 122 -11.41 -8.86 -20.40
N ALA A 123 -10.41 -9.35 -19.67
CA ALA A 123 -9.49 -10.41 -20.13
C ALA A 123 -10.11 -11.82 -20.05
N GLY A 124 -11.28 -11.96 -19.43
CA GLY A 124 -11.94 -13.26 -19.22
C GLY A 124 -11.36 -14.08 -18.07
N ASP A 125 -10.51 -13.50 -17.22
CA ASP A 125 -9.92 -14.15 -16.05
C ASP A 125 -10.85 -14.08 -14.83
N THR A 126 -11.91 -14.88 -14.89
CA THR A 126 -12.89 -15.00 -13.80
C THR A 126 -12.33 -15.67 -12.54
N GLN A 127 -11.18 -16.34 -12.62
CA GLN A 127 -10.57 -17.02 -11.48
C GLN A 127 -9.74 -16.07 -10.61
N ALA A 128 -9.19 -15.00 -11.19
CA ALA A 128 -8.47 -13.96 -10.46
C ALA A 128 -9.40 -13.03 -9.67
N GLU A 129 -10.65 -12.84 -10.10
CA GLU A 129 -11.55 -11.86 -9.52
C GLU A 129 -11.75 -12.02 -7.99
N PRO A 130 -12.02 -13.24 -7.45
CA PRO A 130 -12.12 -13.42 -5.99
C PRO A 130 -10.84 -13.04 -5.24
N LEU A 131 -9.66 -13.35 -5.79
CA LEU A 131 -8.37 -13.03 -5.17
C LEU A 131 -8.14 -11.51 -5.11
N LEU A 132 -8.46 -10.80 -6.19
CA LEU A 132 -8.36 -9.34 -6.25
C LEU A 132 -9.39 -8.65 -5.35
N GLN A 133 -10.59 -9.23 -5.21
CA GLN A 133 -11.62 -8.72 -4.29
C GLN A 133 -11.22 -8.89 -2.83
N ASP A 134 -10.54 -9.97 -2.47
CA ASP A 134 -10.05 -10.18 -1.11
C ASP A 134 -8.97 -9.15 -0.75
N SER A 135 -8.03 -8.87 -1.65
CA SER A 135 -7.07 -7.77 -1.47
C SER A 135 -7.78 -6.42 -1.35
N LEU A 136 -8.74 -6.12 -2.24
CA LEU A 136 -9.50 -4.86 -2.19
C LEU A 136 -10.18 -4.63 -0.83
N LYS A 137 -10.76 -5.67 -0.21
CA LYS A 137 -11.41 -5.54 1.10
C LYS A 137 -10.42 -5.25 2.22
N GLU A 138 -9.22 -5.82 2.15
CA GLU A 138 -8.15 -5.56 3.12
C GLU A 138 -7.72 -4.08 3.02
N GLU A 139 -7.53 -3.56 1.81
CA GLU A 139 -7.19 -2.15 1.54
C GLU A 139 -8.30 -1.18 1.97
N GLU A 140 -9.56 -1.50 1.68
CA GLU A 140 -10.71 -0.70 2.13
C GLU A 140 -10.79 -0.65 3.66
N ALA A 141 -10.51 -1.75 4.34
CA ALA A 141 -10.48 -1.82 5.80
C ALA A 141 -9.29 -1.05 6.40
N MET A 142 -8.13 -1.06 5.75
CA MET A 142 -6.96 -0.27 6.18
C MET A 142 -7.21 1.23 5.98
N ALA A 143 -7.72 1.65 4.82
CA ALA A 143 -8.10 3.03 4.57
C ALA A 143 -9.11 3.56 5.60
N GLU A 144 -10.17 2.79 5.86
CA GLU A 144 -11.18 3.16 6.86
C GLU A 144 -10.54 3.35 8.24
N TRP A 145 -9.74 2.38 8.67
CA TRP A 145 -9.04 2.45 9.95
C TRP A 145 -8.10 3.65 10.03
N ALA A 146 -7.29 3.90 8.99
CA ALA A 146 -6.34 5.01 8.95
C ALA A 146 -7.05 6.37 9.05
N GLY A 147 -8.19 6.52 8.37
CA GLY A 147 -9.04 7.70 8.48
C GLY A 147 -9.61 7.90 9.89
N GLN A 148 -10.05 6.83 10.54
CA GLN A 148 -10.58 6.86 11.91
C GLN A 148 -9.50 7.13 12.97
N ALA A 149 -8.29 6.62 12.78
CA ALA A 149 -7.17 6.79 13.70
C ALA A 149 -6.56 8.20 13.64
N LEU A 150 -6.67 8.89 12.50
CA LEU A 150 -5.99 10.16 12.25
C LEU A 150 -6.23 11.25 13.32
N PRO A 151 -7.46 11.50 13.79
CA PRO A 151 -7.70 12.50 14.83
C PRO A 151 -6.98 12.18 16.16
N GLU A 152 -6.83 10.90 16.51
CA GLU A 152 -6.12 10.49 17.73
C GLU A 152 -4.61 10.66 17.59
N VAL A 153 -4.06 10.32 16.42
CA VAL A 153 -2.65 10.57 16.11
C VAL A 153 -2.33 12.05 16.22
N VAL A 154 -3.17 12.93 15.65
CA VAL A 154 -3.00 14.39 15.72
C VAL A 154 -3.06 14.88 17.16
N ARG A 155 -4.05 14.44 17.96
CA ARG A 155 -4.14 14.82 19.38
C ARG A 155 -2.90 14.42 20.17
N THR A 156 -2.43 13.20 19.97
CA THR A 156 -1.24 12.66 20.65
C THR A 156 0.01 13.45 20.25
N TYR A 157 0.20 13.72 18.96
CA TYR A 157 1.28 14.54 18.44
C TYR A 157 1.30 15.93 19.10
N VAL A 158 0.17 16.65 19.02
CA VAL A 158 0.05 18.01 19.57
C VAL A 158 0.32 18.02 21.07
N GLN A 159 -0.28 17.09 21.83
CA GLN A 159 -0.09 17.01 23.27
C GLN A 159 1.40 16.86 23.61
N ARG A 160 2.09 15.92 22.97
CA ARG A 160 3.50 15.64 23.26
C ARG A 160 4.42 16.82 22.93
N GLU A 161 4.22 17.43 21.75
CA GLU A 161 4.99 18.62 21.36
C GLU A 161 4.78 19.77 22.35
N THR A 162 3.54 20.02 22.78
CA THR A 162 3.26 21.09 23.78
C THR A 162 3.83 20.79 25.17
N GLU A 163 4.07 19.52 25.50
CA GLU A 163 4.74 19.10 26.74
C GLU A 163 6.28 19.10 26.62
N GLY A 164 6.85 19.51 25.47
CA GLY A 164 8.28 19.48 25.20
C GLY A 164 8.86 18.06 25.12
N LYS A 165 7.99 17.05 24.93
CA LYS A 165 8.38 15.66 24.71
C LYS A 165 8.49 15.43 23.21
N THR A 166 9.39 14.55 22.80
CA THR A 166 9.41 14.10 21.41
C THR A 166 8.04 13.47 21.10
N ALA A 167 7.36 13.96 20.06
CA ALA A 167 6.18 13.27 19.56
C ALA A 167 6.51 11.81 19.20
N GLY A 168 7.76 11.58 18.80
CA GLY A 168 8.22 10.33 18.22
C GLY A 168 7.61 10.16 16.83
N ILE A 169 8.41 9.62 15.91
CA ILE A 169 7.93 8.39 15.31
C ILE A 169 8.17 7.39 16.41
#